data_AF-A0ABD7KL33-F1
#
_entry.id   AF-A0ABD7KL33-F1
#
_cell.length_a   1.000
_cell.length_b   1.000
_cell.length_c   1.000
_cell.angle_alpha   90.00
_cell.angle_beta   90.00
_cell.angle_gamma   90.00
#
_symmetry.space_group_name_H-M   'P 1'
#
loop_
_entity.id
_entity.type
_entity.pdbx_description
1 polymer ?
#
loop_
_entity_poly.entity_id
_entity_poly.type
_entity_poly.pdbx_seq_one_letter_code
_entity_poly.pdbx_strand_id
1 'polypeptide(L)'
;MSANDLAVKYGTYQPENLLVILPFEEASDIIRESLRAEVRHELEYEYDDRISSAEEEASDWESRADSYECDAISFARAIEKALLAPTLDEAKIILERVRSDNREYF
;
A
#
# COMPACT_ATOMS: atom_id res chain seq x y z
N MET A 1 2.52 45.41 -2.39
CA MET A 1 2.54 44.42 -1.29
C MET A 1 3.03 43.10 -1.88
N SER A 2 3.74 42.24 -1.13
CA SER A 2 4.14 40.93 -1.67
C SER A 2 2.94 39.97 -1.69
N ALA A 3 2.93 38.99 -2.59
CA ALA A 3 1.90 37.94 -2.63
C ALA A 3 1.80 37.17 -1.29
N ASN A 4 2.94 36.98 -0.60
CA ASN A 4 2.97 36.41 0.75
C ASN A 4 2.29 37.31 1.79
N ASP A 5 2.45 38.64 1.70
CA ASP A 5 1.83 39.57 2.65
C ASP A 5 0.30 39.59 2.49
N LEU A 6 -0.16 39.48 1.24
CA LEU A 6 -1.57 39.44 0.86
C LEU A 6 -2.23 38.11 1.28
N ALA A 7 -1.57 36.98 1.05
CA ALA A 7 -2.06 35.66 1.49
C ALA A 7 -2.16 35.56 3.02
N VAL A 8 -1.19 36.12 3.76
CA VAL A 8 -1.23 36.13 5.24
C VAL A 8 -2.36 37.01 5.78
N LYS A 9 -2.64 38.14 5.14
CA LYS A 9 -3.63 39.11 5.63
C LYS A 9 -5.07 38.79 5.20
N TYR A 10 -5.24 38.20 4.02
CA TYR A 10 -6.55 37.99 3.40
C TYR A 10 -6.86 36.51 3.09
N GLY A 11 -5.95 35.57 3.37
CA GLY A 11 -6.11 34.16 3.04
C GLY A 11 -7.26 33.44 3.77
N THR A 12 -7.83 34.04 4.82
CA THR A 12 -9.02 33.53 5.53
C THR A 12 -10.35 34.11 5.02
N TYR A 13 -10.31 35.07 4.09
CA TYR A 13 -11.52 35.63 3.49
C TYR A 13 -12.05 34.68 2.42
N GLN A 14 -13.38 34.58 2.34
CA GLN A 14 -14.03 33.79 1.28
C GLN A 14 -13.61 34.34 -0.10
N PRO A 15 -13.22 33.47 -1.05
CA PRO A 15 -12.72 33.87 -2.38
C PRO A 15 -13.59 34.91 -3.10
N GLU A 16 -14.90 34.73 -3.00
CA GLU A 16 -15.96 35.58 -3.55
C GLU A 16 -15.98 37.01 -2.99
N ASN A 17 -15.41 37.25 -1.80
CA ASN A 17 -15.34 38.56 -1.17
C ASN A 17 -14.01 39.29 -1.39
N LEU A 18 -12.99 38.60 -1.92
CA LEU A 18 -11.67 39.20 -2.17
C LEU A 18 -11.71 40.24 -3.29
N LEU A 19 -12.50 40.01 -4.33
CA LEU A 19 -12.67 40.93 -5.47
C LEU A 19 -13.38 42.25 -5.09
N VAL A 20 -14.05 42.29 -3.94
CA VAL A 20 -14.70 43.50 -3.41
C VAL A 20 -13.67 44.41 -2.72
N ILE A 21 -12.55 43.85 -2.26
CA ILE A 21 -11.58 44.51 -1.37
C ILE A 21 -10.23 44.73 -2.06
N LEU A 22 -9.86 43.84 -2.99
CA LEU A 22 -8.56 43.83 -3.66
C LEU A 22 -8.71 44.02 -5.18
N PRO A 23 -7.68 44.59 -5.84
CA PRO A 23 -7.55 44.55 -7.29
C PRO A 23 -7.59 43.11 -7.82
N PHE A 24 -8.11 42.94 -9.03
CA PHE A 24 -8.32 41.63 -9.65
C PHE A 24 -7.06 40.74 -9.66
N GLU A 25 -5.89 41.31 -9.98
CA GLU A 25 -4.63 40.55 -10.05
C GLU A 25 -4.24 39.99 -8.67
N GLU A 26 -4.32 40.82 -7.62
CA GLU A 26 -4.00 40.42 -6.25
C GLU A 26 -4.99 39.38 -5.72
N ALA A 27 -6.29 39.54 -6.01
CA ALA A 27 -7.30 38.56 -5.65
C ALA A 27 -7.11 37.22 -6.41
N SER A 28 -6.77 37.29 -7.71
CA SER A 28 -6.53 36.09 -8.53
C SER A 28 -5.36 35.26 -8.01
N ASP A 29 -4.28 35.92 -7.57
CA ASP A 29 -3.11 35.23 -7.04
C ASP A 29 -3.41 34.53 -5.71
N ILE A 30 -4.16 35.17 -4.80
CA ILE A 30 -4.60 34.54 -3.54
C ILE A 30 -5.50 33.33 -3.83
N ILE A 31 -6.51 33.49 -4.68
CA ILE A 31 -7.44 32.41 -5.02
C ILE A 31 -6.70 31.23 -5.66
N ARG A 32 -5.74 31.50 -6.55
CA ARG A 32 -4.93 30.47 -7.20
C ARG A 32 -4.10 29.70 -6.19
N GLU A 33 -3.50 30.38 -5.22
CA GLU A 33 -2.69 29.70 -4.20
C GLU A 33 -3.55 28.89 -3.24
N SER A 34 -4.70 29.42 -2.82
CA SER A 34 -5.68 28.67 -2.01
C SER A 34 -6.15 27.39 -2.72
N LEU A 35 -6.50 27.48 -4.01
CA LEU A 35 -6.89 26.31 -4.80
C LEU A 35 -5.75 25.29 -4.94
N ARG A 36 -4.50 25.76 -5.11
CA ARG A 36 -3.33 24.87 -5.15
C ARG A 36 -3.10 24.15 -3.82
N ALA A 37 -3.31 24.84 -2.71
CA ALA A 37 -3.19 24.25 -1.38
C ALA A 37 -4.28 23.19 -1.14
N GLU A 38 -5.52 23.49 -1.53
CA GLU A 38 -6.65 22.57 -1.45
C GLU A 38 -6.42 21.31 -2.29
N VAL A 39 -6.07 21.48 -3.57
CA VAL A 39 -5.74 20.35 -4.46
C VAL A 39 -4.56 19.52 -3.92
N ARG A 40 -3.53 20.17 -3.37
CA ARG A 40 -2.40 19.44 -2.77
C ARG A 40 -2.84 18.62 -1.57
N HIS A 41 -3.68 19.19 -0.71
CA HIS A 41 -4.18 18.50 0.48
C HIS A 41 -5.05 17.30 0.12
N GLU A 42 -5.95 17.44 -0.86
CA GLU A 42 -6.76 16.32 -1.35
C GLU A 42 -5.89 15.20 -1.93
N LEU A 43 -4.86 15.55 -2.72
CA LEU A 43 -3.94 14.57 -3.28
C LEU A 43 -3.10 13.89 -2.20
N GLU A 44 -2.58 14.63 -1.22
CA GLU A 44 -1.84 14.06 -0.09
C GLU A 44 -2.69 13.02 0.63
N TYR A 45 -3.96 13.33 0.92
CA TYR A 45 -4.87 12.39 1.56
C TYR A 45 -5.12 11.13 0.69
N GLU A 46 -5.41 11.28 -0.60
CA GLU A 46 -5.62 10.14 -1.50
C GLU A 46 -4.37 9.26 -1.62
N TYR A 47 -3.19 9.87 -1.75
CA TYR A 47 -1.94 9.13 -1.87
C TYR A 47 -1.57 8.43 -0.57
N ASP A 48 -1.80 9.03 0.60
CA ASP A 48 -1.56 8.39 1.89
C ASP A 48 -2.46 7.14 2.06
N ASP A 49 -3.73 7.22 1.69
CA ASP A 49 -4.66 6.08 1.71
C ASP A 49 -4.19 4.97 0.75
N ARG A 50 -3.73 5.33 -0.45
CA ARG A 50 -3.25 4.38 -1.46
C ARG A 50 -1.93 3.73 -1.06
N ILE A 51 -1.02 4.49 -0.46
CA ILE A 51 0.25 3.98 0.07
C ILE A 51 -0.05 2.99 1.20
N SER A 52 -0.90 3.38 2.16
CA SER A 52 -1.28 2.52 3.28
C SER A 52 -1.87 1.19 2.79
N SER A 53 -2.77 1.25 1.80
CA SER A 53 -3.37 0.05 1.20
C SER A 53 -2.34 -0.84 0.51
N ALA A 54 -1.38 -0.25 -0.20
CA ALA A 54 -0.32 -0.99 -0.88
C ALA A 54 0.67 -1.62 0.10
N GLU A 55 0.97 -0.94 1.21
CA GLU A 55 1.82 -1.47 2.29
C GLU A 55 1.16 -2.65 3.01
N GLU A 56 -0.15 -2.58 3.28
CA GLU A 56 -0.92 -3.68 3.85
C GLU A 56 -0.91 -4.90 2.90
N GLU A 57 -1.19 -4.69 1.61
CA GLU A 57 -1.15 -5.78 0.62
C GLU A 57 0.26 -6.39 0.53
N ALA A 58 1.33 -5.57 0.54
CA ALA A 58 2.70 -6.06 0.51
C ALA A 58 3.03 -6.92 1.75
N SER A 59 2.60 -6.49 2.94
CA SER A 59 2.79 -7.24 4.19
C SER A 59 2.04 -8.58 4.17
N ASP A 60 0.84 -8.62 3.61
CA ASP A 60 0.07 -9.85 3.42
C ASP A 60 0.77 -10.82 2.46
N TRP A 61 1.33 -10.30 1.37
CA TRP A 61 2.10 -11.11 0.43
C TRP A 61 3.41 -11.64 1.03
N GLU A 62 4.12 -10.84 1.82
CA GLU A 62 5.31 -11.27 2.56
C GLU A 62 4.97 -12.43 3.51
N SER A 63 3.91 -12.27 4.31
CA SER A 63 3.45 -13.32 5.24
C SER A 63 3.07 -14.61 4.51
N ARG A 64 2.45 -14.52 3.33
CA ARG A 64 2.14 -15.70 2.50
C ARG A 64 3.38 -16.34 1.92
N ALA A 65 4.36 -15.54 1.50
CA ALA A 65 5.61 -16.04 0.94
C ALA A 65 6.38 -16.91 1.96
N ASP A 66 6.44 -16.49 3.21
CA ASP A 66 7.04 -17.26 4.30
C ASP A 66 6.34 -18.61 4.51
N SER A 67 5.01 -18.64 4.43
CA SER A 67 4.23 -19.88 4.51
C SER A 67 4.55 -20.81 3.35
N TYR A 68 4.57 -20.29 2.12
CA TYR A 68 4.90 -21.05 0.92
C TYR A 68 6.33 -21.61 0.95
N GLU A 69 7.29 -20.85 1.48
CA GLU A 69 8.65 -21.34 1.70
C GLU A 69 8.67 -22.53 2.68
N CYS A 70 7.96 -22.42 3.81
CA CYS A 70 7.87 -23.50 4.80
C CYS A 70 7.26 -24.79 4.22
N ASP A 71 6.23 -24.66 3.39
CA ASP A 71 5.57 -25.80 2.74
C ASP A 71 6.50 -26.43 1.69
N ALA A 72 7.17 -25.61 0.87
CA ALA A 72 8.16 -26.08 -0.09
C ALA A 72 9.32 -26.84 0.59
N ILE A 73 9.83 -26.33 1.71
CA ILE A 73 10.85 -27.03 2.51
C ILE A 73 10.31 -28.35 3.06
N SER A 74 9.06 -28.37 3.51
CA SER A 74 8.40 -29.58 4.02
C SER A 74 8.28 -30.65 2.93
N PHE A 75 7.88 -30.28 1.71
CA PHE A 75 7.86 -31.17 0.55
C PHE A 75 9.26 -31.69 0.21
N ALA A 76 10.27 -30.81 0.12
CA ALA A 76 11.64 -31.21 -0.21
C ALA A 76 12.18 -32.24 0.80
N ARG A 77 11.99 -32.00 2.09
CA ARG A 77 12.39 -32.94 3.16
C ARG A 77 11.63 -34.26 3.10
N ALA A 78 10.35 -34.24 2.75
CA ALA A 78 9.57 -35.47 2.60
C ALA A 78 10.07 -36.30 1.41
N ILE A 79 10.41 -35.65 0.29
CA ILE A 79 11.01 -36.31 -0.88
C ILE A 79 12.36 -36.92 -0.51
N GLU A 80 13.24 -36.18 0.16
CA GLU A 80 14.53 -36.70 0.63
C GLU A 80 14.36 -37.94 1.53
N LYS A 81 13.43 -37.89 2.49
CA LYS A 81 13.13 -39.04 3.36
C LYS A 81 12.57 -40.22 2.59
N ALA A 82 11.69 -39.98 1.61
CA ALA A 82 11.11 -41.02 0.79
C ALA A 82 12.16 -41.72 -0.10
N LEU A 83 13.13 -40.96 -0.62
CA LEU A 83 14.25 -41.52 -1.39
C LEU A 83 15.17 -42.41 -0.55
N LEU A 84 15.26 -42.13 0.76
CA LEU A 84 16.04 -42.91 1.72
C LEU A 84 15.23 -44.05 2.37
N ALA A 85 13.96 -44.21 2.01
CA ALA A 85 13.10 -45.20 2.65
C ALA A 85 13.52 -46.64 2.27
N PRO A 86 13.53 -47.57 3.23
CA PRO A 86 13.84 -48.99 2.99
C PRO A 86 12.93 -49.66 1.97
N THR A 87 11.66 -49.22 1.88
CA THR A 87 10.66 -49.81 0.99
C THR A 87 9.84 -48.75 0.24
N LEU A 88 9.27 -49.17 -0.90
CA LEU A 88 8.35 -48.36 -1.68
C LEU A 88 7.12 -47.94 -0.87
N ASP A 89 6.60 -48.82 0.00
CA ASP A 89 5.40 -48.55 0.78
C ASP A 89 5.65 -47.49 1.86
N GLU A 90 6.81 -47.53 2.53
CA GLU A 90 7.22 -46.46 3.46
C GLU A 90 7.43 -45.13 2.74
N ALA A 91 8.06 -45.13 1.56
CA ALA A 91 8.20 -43.95 0.72
C ALA A 91 6.82 -43.35 0.38
N LYS A 92 5.86 -44.18 -0.01
CA LYS A 92 4.47 -43.75 -0.30
C LYS A 92 3.81 -43.13 0.92
N ILE A 93 3.91 -43.75 2.10
CA ILE A 93 3.34 -43.21 3.34
C ILE A 93 3.89 -41.82 3.64
N ILE A 94 5.20 -41.62 3.50
CA ILE A 94 5.85 -40.31 3.72
C ILE A 94 5.30 -39.26 2.75
N LEU A 95 5.21 -39.59 1.46
CA LEU A 95 4.72 -38.67 0.42
C LEU A 95 3.22 -38.38 0.55
N GLU A 96 2.41 -39.38 0.90
CA GLU A 96 0.97 -39.20 1.12
C GLU A 96 0.70 -38.31 2.34
N ARG A 97 1.51 -38.43 3.39
CA ARG A 97 1.41 -37.59 4.58
C ARG A 97 1.70 -36.12 4.27
N VAL A 98 2.82 -35.83 3.59
CA VAL A 98 3.12 -34.42 3.24
C VAL A 98 2.06 -33.86 2.29
N ARG A 99 1.52 -34.68 1.37
CA ARG A 99 0.40 -34.29 0.51
C ARG A 99 -0.88 -34.02 1.30
N SER A 100 -1.19 -34.83 2.33
CA SER A 100 -2.37 -34.62 3.16
C SER A 100 -2.28 -33.40 4.06
N ASP A 101 -1.07 -33.11 4.54
CA ASP A 101 -0.81 -31.96 5.41
C ASP A 101 -0.83 -30.64 4.62
N ASN A 102 -0.64 -30.70 3.29
CA ASN A 102 -0.59 -29.56 2.37
C ASN A 102 -1.69 -29.67 1.28
N ARG A 103 -2.93 -29.98 1.68
CA ARG A 103 -4.05 -30.24 0.75
C ARG A 103 -4.44 -29.04 -0.11
N GLU A 104 -4.18 -27.82 0.34
CA GLU A 104 -4.53 -26.60 -0.41
C GLU A 104 -3.86 -26.47 -1.78
N TYR A 105 -2.82 -27.25 -2.07
CA TYR A 105 -2.12 -27.26 -3.36
C TYR A 105 -2.61 -28.35 -4.34
N PHE A 106 -3.51 -29.26 -3.94
CA PHE A 106 -3.89 -30.46 -4.70
C PHE A 106 -5.40 -30.67 -4.80
#